data_AF-A0A1Y4UHU5-F1
#
_entry.id   AF-A0A1Y4UHU5-F1
#
_cell.length_a   1.000
_cell.length_b   1.000
_cell.length_c   1.000
_cell.angle_alpha   90.00
_cell.angle_beta   90.00
_cell.angle_gamma   90.00
#
_symmetry.space_group_name_H-M   'P 1'
#
loop_
_entity.id
_entity.type
_entity.pdbx_description
1 polymer ?
#
loop_
_entity_poly.entity_id
_entity_poly.type
_entity_poly.pdbx_seq_one_letter_code
_entity_poly.pdbx_strand_id
1 'polypeptide(L)'
;MLISMSTGVPYDISIYTVSIDSYMNKSLRGSFINNHYGDEVSFNSTVEMLFSMEQIMNMTGSPKKYEKDRSFYDNEDENNKFSDEDKNRLVKISDFNEYDKKGDIATFYIKIRFRQNASWQGNITWREGGKTEDFRSVFELLKIIDSVFK
;
A
#
# COMPACT_ATOMS: atom_id res chain seq x y z
N MET A 1 -5.17 26.29 22.72
CA MET A 1 -6.30 25.37 22.96
C MET A 1 -6.92 25.04 21.62
N LEU A 2 -6.65 23.86 21.08
CA LEU A 2 -7.46 23.22 20.04
C LEU A 2 -7.48 21.73 20.40
N ILE A 3 -8.62 21.28 20.91
CA ILE A 3 -8.96 19.90 21.19
C ILE A 3 -9.84 19.44 20.03
N SER A 4 -9.50 18.33 19.40
CA SER A 4 -10.46 17.24 19.17
C SER A 4 -9.73 15.98 18.71
N MET A 5 -9.79 14.93 19.53
CA MET A 5 -9.40 13.56 19.18
C MET A 5 -10.50 12.93 18.32
N SER A 6 -10.17 12.26 17.20
CA SER A 6 -10.99 11.18 16.64
C SER A 6 -10.26 10.38 15.55
N THR A 7 -10.23 9.05 15.73
CA THR A 7 -9.72 7.98 14.85
C THR A 7 -8.19 7.82 14.77
N GLY A 8 -7.67 6.83 15.51
CA GLY A 8 -6.25 6.53 15.68
C GLY A 8 -5.58 5.88 14.47
N VAL A 9 -5.55 6.57 13.34
CA VAL A 9 -4.70 6.21 12.20
C VAL A 9 -3.44 7.08 12.26
N PRO A 10 -2.24 6.52 12.42
CA PRO A 10 -1.03 7.33 12.54
C PRO A 10 -0.74 8.08 11.23
N TYR A 11 -0.46 9.39 11.33
CA TYR A 11 -0.04 10.26 10.22
C TYR A 11 1.43 9.98 9.88
N ASP A 12 1.67 8.97 9.05
CA ASP A 12 3.01 8.46 8.73
C ASP A 12 3.04 8.05 7.25
N ILE A 13 3.97 8.64 6.49
CA ILE A 13 4.19 8.39 5.05
C ILE A 13 4.47 6.92 4.72
N SER A 14 4.87 6.14 5.72
CA SER A 14 5.12 4.71 5.58
C SER A 14 3.86 3.85 5.75
N ILE A 15 2.72 4.46 6.08
CA ILE A 15 1.45 3.76 6.33
C ILE A 15 0.51 3.91 5.13
N TYR A 16 0.01 2.77 4.69
CA TYR A 16 -0.98 2.63 3.66
C TYR A 16 -2.26 2.06 4.27
N THR A 17 -3.38 2.73 4.03
CA THR A 17 -4.70 2.17 4.31
C THR A 17 -5.18 1.47 3.05
N VAL A 18 -5.30 0.15 3.11
CA VAL A 18 -5.70 -0.71 1.98
C VAL A 18 -7.11 -1.22 2.24
N SER A 19 -8.04 -0.80 1.39
CA SER A 19 -9.44 -1.21 1.37
C SER A 19 -9.61 -2.35 0.35
N ILE A 20 -10.10 -3.50 0.80
CA ILE A 20 -10.34 -4.67 -0.06
C ILE A 20 -11.83 -4.83 -0.33
N ASP A 21 -12.18 -4.85 -1.61
CA ASP A 21 -13.57 -5.00 -2.07
C ASP A 21 -13.88 -6.44 -2.50
N SER A 22 -12.89 -7.15 -3.03
CA SER A 22 -13.04 -8.58 -3.36
C SER A 22 -11.73 -9.36 -3.29
N TYR A 23 -11.86 -10.66 -3.04
CA TYR A 23 -10.76 -11.61 -3.01
C TYR A 23 -11.13 -12.91 -3.72
N MET A 24 -10.54 -13.17 -4.88
CA MET A 24 -10.81 -14.36 -5.69
C MET A 24 -9.51 -14.96 -6.20
N ASN A 25 -9.34 -16.28 -6.08
CA ASN A 25 -8.15 -17.00 -6.59
C ASN A 25 -6.81 -16.36 -6.18
N LYS A 26 -6.70 -15.92 -4.92
CA LYS A 26 -5.52 -15.21 -4.36
C LYS A 26 -5.24 -13.82 -4.96
N SER A 27 -6.16 -13.28 -5.75
CA SER A 27 -6.11 -11.93 -6.29
C SER A 27 -7.00 -10.99 -5.48
N LEU A 28 -6.41 -9.91 -4.98
CA LEU A 28 -7.10 -8.81 -4.30
C LEU A 28 -7.57 -7.77 -5.33
N ARG A 29 -8.72 -7.17 -5.08
CA ARG A 29 -9.18 -5.94 -5.74
C ARG A 29 -9.69 -4.96 -4.69
N GLY A 30 -9.42 -3.69 -4.91
CA GLY A 30 -9.88 -2.61 -4.05
C GLY A 30 -9.09 -1.34 -4.32
N SER A 31 -8.77 -0.62 -3.26
CA SER A 31 -7.97 0.59 -3.35
C SER A 31 -7.10 0.80 -2.12
N PHE A 32 -6.12 1.68 -2.24
CA PHE A 32 -5.34 2.11 -1.10
C PHE A 32 -5.06 3.60 -1.15
N ILE A 33 -4.84 4.19 0.01
CA ILE A 33 -4.34 5.55 0.18
C ILE A 33 -3.01 5.49 0.92
N ASN A 34 -2.08 6.37 0.54
CA ASN A 34 -0.98 6.72 1.43
C ASN A 34 -1.46 7.82 2.38
N ASN A 35 -1.44 7.56 3.68
CA ASN A 35 -2.06 8.43 4.68
C ASN A 35 -1.40 9.81 4.83
N HIS A 36 -0.33 10.09 4.08
CA HIS A 36 0.32 11.39 4.01
C HIS A 36 -0.06 12.21 2.76
N TYR A 37 -0.36 11.54 1.63
CA TYR A 37 -0.60 12.21 0.34
C TYR A 37 -2.08 12.30 -0.05
N GLY A 38 -2.93 11.44 0.49
CA GLY A 38 -4.39 11.50 0.32
C GLY A 38 -4.94 11.06 -1.04
N ASP A 39 -4.08 10.83 -2.05
CA ASP A 39 -4.52 10.29 -3.35
C ASP A 39 -4.84 8.79 -3.25
N GLU A 40 -6.05 8.45 -3.68
CA GLU A 40 -6.52 7.07 -3.73
C GLU A 40 -6.08 6.36 -5.00
N VAL A 41 -5.51 5.17 -4.83
CA VAL A 41 -5.06 4.31 -5.91
C VAL A 41 -5.91 3.05 -5.95
N SER A 42 -6.70 2.91 -7.00
CA SER A 42 -7.44 1.66 -7.27
C SER A 42 -6.51 0.59 -7.85
N PHE A 43 -6.74 -0.66 -7.48
CA PHE A 43 -6.06 -1.83 -8.05
C PHE A 43 -7.04 -2.97 -8.32
N ASN A 44 -6.78 -3.75 -9.38
CA ASN A 44 -7.59 -4.89 -9.79
C ASN A 44 -6.88 -6.24 -9.59
N SER A 45 -5.64 -6.22 -9.11
CA SER A 45 -4.90 -7.43 -8.73
C SER A 45 -3.94 -7.18 -7.57
N THR A 46 -3.56 -8.26 -6.89
CA THR A 46 -2.51 -8.24 -5.84
C THR A 46 -1.19 -7.67 -6.37
N VAL A 47 -0.81 -8.01 -7.60
CA VAL A 47 0.45 -7.57 -8.20
C VAL A 47 0.42 -6.07 -8.54
N GLU A 48 -0.71 -5.59 -9.07
CA GLU A 48 -0.95 -4.16 -9.33
C GLU A 48 -0.82 -3.34 -8.04
N MET A 49 -1.47 -3.79 -6.95
CA MET A 49 -1.33 -3.17 -5.63
C MET A 49 0.14 -3.07 -5.20
N LEU A 50 0.90 -4.17 -5.31
CA LEU A 50 2.30 -4.21 -4.88
C LEU A 50 3.17 -3.25 -5.70
N PHE A 51 3.00 -3.24 -7.03
CA PHE A 51 3.78 -2.34 -7.88
C PHE A 51 3.44 -0.88 -7.66
N SER A 52 2.16 -0.53 -7.51
CA SER A 52 1.74 0.85 -7.24
C SER A 52 2.26 1.37 -5.90
N MET A 53 2.27 0.54 -4.86
CA MET A 53 2.89 0.90 -3.57
C MET A 53 4.41 1.08 -3.70
N GLU A 54 5.13 0.16 -4.37
CA GLU A 54 6.59 0.29 -4.63
C GLU A 54 6.92 1.59 -5.35
N GLN A 55 6.11 1.90 -6.35
CA GLN A 55 6.17 3.10 -7.16
C GLN A 55 6.03 4.39 -6.33
N ILE A 56 5.01 4.46 -5.47
CA ILE A 56 4.85 5.58 -4.55
C ILE A 56 6.06 5.69 -3.61
N MET A 57 6.53 4.59 -3.02
CA MET A 57 7.72 4.60 -2.18
C MET A 57 8.99 5.06 -2.92
N ASN A 58 9.11 4.80 -4.23
CA ASN A 58 10.20 5.32 -5.06
C ASN A 58 10.08 6.83 -5.28
N MET A 59 8.87 7.33 -5.55
CA MET A 59 8.61 8.76 -5.75
C MET A 59 8.84 9.58 -4.47
N THR A 60 8.41 9.06 -3.33
CA THR A 60 8.50 9.75 -2.04
C THR A 60 9.86 9.59 -1.37
N GLY A 61 10.67 8.64 -1.85
CA GLY A 61 11.94 8.26 -1.23
C GLY A 61 11.79 7.62 0.15
N SER A 62 10.56 7.27 0.56
CA SER A 62 10.25 6.75 1.89
C SER A 62 9.30 5.55 1.83
N PRO A 63 9.69 4.39 2.41
CA PRO A 63 11.01 4.08 2.96
C PRO A 63 12.10 4.01 1.87
N LYS A 64 13.35 4.31 2.25
CA LYS A 64 14.49 4.28 1.33
C LYS A 64 14.74 2.85 0.82
N LYS A 65 14.96 2.72 -0.49
CA LYS A 65 15.38 1.47 -1.14
C LYS A 65 16.88 1.22 -0.90
N TYR A 66 17.25 0.02 -0.47
CA TYR A 66 18.65 -0.35 -0.20
C TYR A 66 19.29 -1.21 -1.31
N GLU A 67 18.49 -1.77 -2.21
CA GLU A 67 18.95 -2.68 -3.26
C GLU A 67 18.61 -2.12 -4.66
N LYS A 68 19.42 -2.45 -5.65
CA LYS A 68 19.07 -2.22 -7.06
C LYS A 68 18.14 -3.33 -7.56
N ASP A 69 17.25 -2.98 -8.48
CA ASP A 69 16.41 -3.98 -9.13
C ASP A 69 17.24 -4.84 -10.08
N ARG A 70 16.91 -6.13 -10.13
CA ARG A 70 17.42 -7.04 -11.15
C ARG A 70 16.40 -7.12 -12.26
N SER A 71 16.83 -6.92 -13.50
CA SER A 71 16.00 -7.02 -14.69
C SER A 71 16.61 -7.99 -15.69
N PHE A 72 15.75 -8.62 -16.51
CA PHE A 72 16.18 -9.47 -17.62
C PHE A 72 16.69 -8.66 -18.83
N TYR A 73 16.46 -7.34 -18.82
CA TYR A 73 16.90 -6.40 -19.83
C TYR A 73 17.75 -5.31 -19.16
N ASP A 74 18.80 -4.85 -19.82
CA ASP A 74 19.54 -3.66 -19.39
C ASP A 74 18.60 -2.45 -19.51
N ASN A 75 18.16 -1.94 -18.36
CA ASN A 75 17.41 -0.71 -18.30
C ASN A 75 18.43 0.44 -18.28
N GLU A 76 18.75 1.01 -19.44
CA GLU A 76 19.53 2.26 -19.52
C GLU A 76 18.78 3.46 -18.90
N ASP A 77 17.48 3.31 -18.61
CA ASP A 77 16.61 4.33 -18.04
C ASP A 77 16.08 3.95 -16.65
N GLU A 78 16.92 3.98 -15.61
CA GLU A 78 16.49 3.85 -14.20
C GLU A 78 15.61 5.02 -13.72
N ASN A 79 15.39 6.06 -14.53
CA ASN A 79 14.73 7.30 -14.09
C ASN A 79 13.27 7.49 -14.55
N ASN A 80 12.69 6.63 -15.40
CA ASN A 80 11.35 6.93 -15.89
C ASN A 80 10.64 5.73 -16.52
N LYS A 81 9.71 5.08 -15.81
CA LYS A 81 8.42 4.61 -16.38
C LYS A 81 7.34 4.57 -15.30
N PHE A 82 7.02 5.74 -14.77
CA PHE A 82 5.61 6.05 -14.57
C PHE A 82 5.13 6.62 -15.91
N SER A 83 4.31 5.87 -16.64
CA SER A 83 3.70 6.45 -17.83
C SER A 83 2.83 7.64 -17.40
N ASP A 84 2.64 8.61 -18.29
CA ASP A 84 1.72 9.71 -17.99
C ASP A 84 0.26 9.20 -17.83
N GLU A 85 -0.05 8.00 -18.32
CA GLU A 85 -1.28 7.26 -18.01
C GLU A 85 -1.35 6.80 -16.54
N ASP A 86 -0.25 6.27 -15.99
CA ASP A 86 -0.17 5.86 -14.58
C ASP A 86 -0.28 7.08 -13.65
N LYS A 87 0.32 8.22 -14.03
CA LYS A 87 0.17 9.48 -13.28
C LYS A 87 -1.26 10.01 -13.33
N ASN A 88 -1.91 9.98 -14.49
CA ASN A 88 -3.31 10.41 -14.64
C ASN A 88 -4.31 9.52 -13.87
N ARG A 89 -3.96 8.26 -13.60
CA ARG A 89 -4.74 7.37 -12.73
C ARG A 89 -4.69 7.78 -11.25
N LEU A 90 -3.54 8.28 -10.78
CA LEU A 90 -3.35 8.70 -9.39
C LEU A 90 -4.09 10.01 -9.04
N VAL A 91 -4.27 10.90 -10.03
CA VAL A 91 -4.73 12.29 -9.81
C VAL A 91 -6.27 12.43 -9.73
N LYS A 92 -7.05 11.38 -10.01
CA LYS A 92 -8.49 11.54 -10.33
C LYS A 92 -9.48 11.41 -9.16
N ILE A 93 -9.03 11.27 -7.91
CA ILE A 93 -9.93 10.95 -6.78
C ILE A 93 -9.68 11.91 -5.61
N SER A 94 -9.86 13.20 -5.85
CA SER A 94 -9.85 14.23 -4.81
C SER A 94 -11.27 14.76 -4.63
N ASP A 95 -12.06 14.12 -3.75
CA ASP A 95 -13.26 14.69 -3.12
C ASP A 95 -13.92 13.71 -2.12
N PHE A 96 -13.19 13.07 -1.19
CA PHE A 96 -13.85 12.25 -0.16
C PHE A 96 -13.17 12.30 1.21
N ASN A 97 -13.99 12.28 2.27
CA ASN A 97 -13.58 12.18 3.66
C ASN A 97 -12.63 10.99 3.87
N GLU A 98 -11.36 11.32 4.00
CA GLU A 98 -10.16 10.47 3.96
C GLU A 98 -10.09 9.41 5.08
N TYR A 99 -10.96 9.51 6.09
CA TYR A 99 -10.84 8.75 7.35
C TYR A 99 -11.82 7.61 7.53
N ASP A 100 -12.81 7.42 6.64
CA ASP A 100 -13.82 6.37 6.81
C ASP A 100 -13.96 5.41 5.63
N LYS A 101 -12.98 5.40 4.72
CA LYS A 101 -13.00 4.45 3.61
C LYS A 101 -12.70 3.04 4.11
N LYS A 102 -13.75 2.22 4.14
CA LYS A 102 -13.71 0.80 4.47
C LYS A 102 -13.82 0.01 3.18
N GLY A 103 -12.99 -1.02 3.01
CA GLY A 103 -13.23 -1.99 1.93
C GLY A 103 -14.50 -2.79 2.17
N ASP A 104 -15.13 -3.30 1.12
CA ASP A 104 -16.37 -4.08 1.27
C ASP A 104 -16.17 -5.32 2.15
N ILE A 105 -15.00 -5.96 2.09
CA ILE A 105 -14.72 -7.21 2.81
C ILE A 105 -13.63 -7.11 3.88
N ALA A 106 -12.65 -6.22 3.73
CA ALA A 106 -11.60 -6.01 4.74
C ALA A 106 -10.88 -4.67 4.56
N THR A 107 -10.32 -4.14 5.65
CA THR A 107 -9.44 -2.97 5.65
C THR A 107 -8.16 -3.28 6.41
N PHE A 108 -7.01 -2.97 5.80
CA PHE A 108 -5.70 -3.18 6.38
C PHE A 108 -4.92 -1.87 6.51
N TYR A 109 -4.27 -1.66 7.65
CA TYR A 109 -3.23 -0.66 7.79
C TYR A 109 -1.88 -1.35 7.63
N ILE A 110 -1.16 -1.05 6.55
CA ILE A 110 0.14 -1.64 6.25
C ILE A 110 1.19 -0.57 6.47
N LYS A 111 2.07 -0.78 7.45
CA LYS A 111 3.24 0.08 7.66
C LYS A 111 4.48 -0.58 7.12
N ILE A 112 5.11 0.02 6.12
CA ILE A 112 6.39 -0.46 5.59
C ILE A 112 7.53 0.19 6.36
N ARG A 113 8.31 -0.58 7.11
CA ARG A 113 9.45 -0.06 7.89
C ARG A 113 10.76 -0.09 7.11
N PHE A 114 10.98 -1.17 6.34
CA PHE A 114 12.25 -1.38 5.62
C PHE A 114 12.00 -1.94 4.21
N ARG A 115 12.95 -1.63 3.31
CA ARG A 115 13.03 -2.14 1.94
C ARG A 115 14.41 -2.76 1.70
N GLN A 116 14.60 -3.97 2.21
CA GLN A 116 15.85 -4.73 2.16
C GLN A 116 15.63 -6.11 1.54
N ASN A 117 16.69 -6.67 0.93
CA ASN A 117 16.66 -7.99 0.28
C ASN A 117 15.58 -8.12 -0.81
N ALA A 118 15.39 -7.06 -1.61
CA ALA A 118 14.35 -6.98 -2.65
C ALA A 118 12.94 -7.30 -2.12
N SER A 119 12.64 -6.89 -0.88
CA SER A 119 11.37 -7.14 -0.20
C SER A 119 11.05 -6.02 0.78
N TRP A 120 9.83 -6.05 1.32
CA TRP A 120 9.36 -5.16 2.37
C TRP A 120 9.33 -5.86 3.72
N GLN A 121 9.53 -5.09 4.79
CA GLN A 121 9.38 -5.52 6.18
C GLN A 121 8.58 -4.47 6.96
N GLY A 122 7.76 -4.90 7.91
CA GLY A 122 6.85 -3.99 8.59
C GLY A 122 5.83 -4.68 9.48
N ASN A 123 4.71 -4.01 9.71
CA ASN A 123 3.55 -4.61 10.36
C ASN A 123 2.25 -4.28 9.61
N ILE A 124 1.28 -5.15 9.79
CA ILE A 124 -0.06 -5.06 9.21
C ILE A 124 -1.08 -5.15 10.34
N THR A 125 -2.05 -4.24 10.34
CA THR A 125 -3.20 -4.26 11.24
C THR A 125 -4.46 -4.50 10.43
N TRP A 126 -5.22 -5.54 10.79
CA TRP A 126 -6.57 -5.77 10.28
C TRP A 126 -7.57 -4.93 11.08
N ARG A 127 -8.20 -3.94 10.45
CA ARG A 127 -9.10 -2.97 11.11
C ARG A 127 -10.29 -3.68 11.74
N GLU A 128 -10.97 -4.55 11.01
CA GLU A 128 -12.21 -5.19 11.48
C GLU A 128 -11.95 -6.24 12.56
N GLY A 129 -10.81 -6.94 12.52
CA GLY A 129 -10.45 -7.94 13.52
C GLY A 129 -9.62 -7.41 14.70
N GLY A 130 -9.19 -6.15 14.66
CA GLY A 130 -8.40 -5.54 15.73
C GLY A 130 -7.03 -6.20 15.98
N LYS A 131 -6.51 -6.93 15.00
CA LYS A 131 -5.29 -7.74 15.12
C LYS A 131 -4.14 -7.12 14.35
N THR A 132 -2.95 -7.08 14.96
CA THR A 132 -1.71 -6.63 14.33
C THR A 132 -0.69 -7.76 14.30
N GLU A 133 -0.02 -7.92 13.16
CA GLU A 133 1.05 -8.90 12.95
C GLU A 133 2.26 -8.22 12.29
N ASP A 134 3.46 -8.66 12.63
CA ASP A 134 4.68 -8.27 11.92
C ASP A 134 4.89 -9.16 10.69
N PHE A 135 5.47 -8.61 9.63
CA PHE A 135 5.92 -9.36 8.45
C PHE A 135 7.37 -9.03 8.13
N ARG A 136 8.13 -10.06 7.71
CA ARG A 136 9.55 -9.98 7.34
C ARG A 136 9.78 -10.09 5.84
N SER A 137 8.72 -10.31 5.07
CA SER A 137 8.73 -10.25 3.62
C SER A 137 7.37 -9.90 3.04
N VAL A 138 7.33 -9.47 1.77
CA VAL A 138 6.08 -9.32 1.02
C VAL A 138 5.29 -10.64 0.99
N PHE A 139 5.98 -11.77 0.91
CA PHE A 139 5.30 -13.07 0.90
C PHE A 139 4.65 -13.40 2.25
N GLU A 140 5.27 -13.02 3.37
CA GLU A 140 4.62 -13.13 4.69
C GLU A 140 3.41 -12.20 4.80
N LEU A 141 3.52 -10.96 4.32
CA LEU A 141 2.40 -10.02 4.24
C LEU A 141 1.20 -10.65 3.50
N LEU A 142 1.44 -11.24 2.33
CA LEU A 142 0.40 -11.91 1.55
C LEU A 142 -0.21 -13.12 2.27
N LYS A 143 0.59 -13.91 3.01
CA LYS A 143 0.08 -15.02 3.83
C LYS A 143 -0.81 -14.55 4.98
N ILE A 144 -0.46 -13.41 5.60
CA ILE A 144 -1.27 -12.81 6.67
C ILE A 144 -2.60 -12.34 6.09
N ILE A 145 -2.60 -11.62 4.97
CA ILE A 145 -3.83 -11.19 4.28
C ILE A 145 -4.68 -12.40 3.87
N ASP A 146 -4.05 -13.42 3.26
CA ASP A 146 -4.71 -14.67 2.87
C ASP A 146 -5.42 -15.36 4.04
N SER A 147 -4.86 -15.28 5.26
CA SER A 147 -5.44 -15.91 6.45
C SER A 147 -6.75 -15.27 6.92
N VAL A 148 -7.03 -14.03 6.51
CA VAL A 148 -8.26 -13.31 6.86
C VAL A 148 -9.46 -13.79 6.02
N PHE A 149 -9.22 -14.34 4.84
CA PHE A 149 -10.26 -14.79 3.90
C PHE A 149 -10.46 -16.31 3.87
N LYS A 150 -10.05 -17.02 4.93
CA LYS A 150 -10.20 -18.47 5.08
C LYS A 150 -11.46 -18.84 5.85
#